data_AF-A0A1G7VTL8-F1
#
_entry.id   AF-A0A1G7VTL8-F1
#
_cell.length_a   1.000
_cell.length_b   1.000
_cell.length_c   1.000
_cell.angle_alpha   90.00
_cell.angle_beta   90.00
_cell.angle_gamma   90.00
#
_symmetry.space_group_name_H-M   'P 1'
#
loop_
_entity.id
_entity.type
_entity.pdbx_description
1 polymer ?
#
loop_
_entity_poly.entity_id
_entity_poly.type
_entity_poly.pdbx_seq_one_letter_code
_entity_poly.pdbx_strand_id
1 'polypeptide(L)'
;MNVNDFDTLELEFDPRGFAMLWLNRPEKNNAFNAQMIRELIIALERVQGDASVRFLVLRARGKHFSAGADLAWMQESANLDYNTNLGDARELGELMYNLAKLKLPSLAVVQGAAYGGALGLISCCDMAIGADDAQFCLSEVKIGLAPAVISPFVIQAIGERHARRYALTAERFDGLRAREIGLLAESYPASELEQQVQRWIDNLLLNSPQAMRVSKDLLREVGHGELTPALRRYCENAIARIRVSPEGQEGLRAFLQKREPAWRDDNNKNGESR
;
A
#
# COMPACT_ATOMS: atom_id res chain seq x y z
N MET A 1 -18.27 9.60 -14.11
CA MET A 1 -18.73 10.22 -12.85
C MET A 1 -18.45 9.20 -11.76
N ASN A 2 -17.48 9.46 -10.89
CA ASN A 2 -17.23 8.61 -9.72
C ASN A 2 -18.39 8.82 -8.75
N VAL A 3 -19.28 7.84 -8.66
CA VAL A 3 -20.19 7.75 -7.52
C VAL A 3 -19.32 7.26 -6.36
N ASN A 4 -19.18 8.09 -5.32
CA ASN A 4 -18.43 7.69 -4.15
C ASN A 4 -19.29 6.71 -3.35
N ASP A 5 -19.08 5.41 -3.57
CA ASP A 5 -19.85 4.32 -2.95
C ASP A 5 -19.46 4.04 -1.49
N PHE A 6 -18.55 4.84 -0.92
CA PHE A 6 -17.97 4.65 0.40
C PHE A 6 -18.23 5.86 1.28
N ASP A 7 -18.57 5.62 2.55
CA ASP A 7 -18.79 6.71 3.50
C ASP A 7 -17.48 7.17 4.15
N THR A 8 -16.48 6.28 4.20
CA THR A 8 -15.21 6.53 4.92
C THR A 8 -13.99 6.63 4.02
N LEU A 9 -14.17 6.35 2.72
CA LEU A 9 -13.11 6.30 1.72
C LEU A 9 -13.49 7.11 0.47
N GLU A 10 -12.49 7.37 -0.35
CA GLU A 10 -12.69 7.81 -1.73
C GLU A 10 -11.81 6.95 -2.63
N LEU A 11 -12.39 6.35 -3.66
CA LEU A 11 -11.68 5.50 -4.62
C LEU A 11 -11.83 6.09 -6.02
N GLU A 12 -10.71 6.54 -6.59
CA GLU A 12 -10.66 7.15 -7.91
C GLU A 12 -9.82 6.28 -8.86
N PHE A 13 -10.33 6.03 -10.06
CA PHE A 13 -9.59 5.36 -11.14
C PHE A 13 -9.09 6.42 -12.13
N ASP A 14 -7.77 6.59 -12.21
CA ASP A 14 -7.15 7.53 -13.14
C ASP A 14 -7.10 6.90 -14.54
N PRO A 15 -7.48 7.64 -15.60
CA PRO A 15 -7.45 7.14 -16.96
C PRO A 15 -6.05 6.74 -17.44
N ARG A 16 -4.95 7.11 -16.78
CA ARG A 16 -3.60 6.61 -17.07
C ARG A 16 -3.37 5.16 -16.60
N GLY A 17 -4.33 4.60 -15.86
CA GLY A 17 -4.36 3.18 -15.46
C GLY A 17 -3.84 2.93 -14.06
N PHE A 18 -4.15 3.78 -13.09
CA PHE A 18 -3.88 3.51 -11.67
C PHE A 18 -5.07 3.88 -10.81
N ALA A 19 -5.15 3.31 -9.61
CA ALA A 19 -6.20 3.65 -8.65
C ALA A 19 -5.61 4.50 -7.52
N MET A 20 -6.34 5.53 -7.12
CA MET A 20 -6.07 6.34 -5.94
C MET A 20 -7.11 6.00 -4.88
N LEU A 21 -6.66 5.42 -3.77
CA LEU A 21 -7.50 5.08 -2.62
C LEU A 21 -7.19 6.04 -1.47
N TRP A 22 -8.15 6.85 -1.09
CA TRP A 22 -8.03 7.79 0.01
C TRP A 22 -8.77 7.28 1.25
N LEU A 23 -8.11 7.31 2.41
CA LEU A 23 -8.80 7.40 3.69
C LEU A 23 -9.49 8.77 3.77
N ASN A 24 -10.80 8.81 4.01
CA ASN A 24 -11.59 10.04 3.89
C ASN A 24 -12.56 10.24 5.05
N ARG A 25 -12.02 10.26 6.27
CA ARG A 25 -12.68 10.78 7.49
C ARG A 25 -11.82 11.87 8.14
N PRO A 26 -11.45 12.94 7.41
CA PRO A 26 -10.49 13.94 7.89
C PRO A 26 -10.91 14.61 9.21
N GLU A 27 -12.21 14.78 9.44
CA GLU A 27 -12.80 15.31 10.67
C GLU A 27 -12.62 14.39 11.89
N LYS A 28 -12.34 13.10 11.65
CA LYS A 28 -11.96 12.10 12.65
C LYS A 28 -10.48 11.72 12.55
N ASN A 29 -9.67 12.53 11.86
CA ASN A 29 -8.26 12.26 11.58
C ASN A 29 -8.04 10.87 10.97
N ASN A 30 -8.98 10.42 10.12
CA ASN A 30 -8.96 9.11 9.46
C ASN A 30 -8.80 7.93 10.43
N ALA A 31 -9.34 8.06 11.65
CA ALA A 31 -9.31 6.97 12.61
C ALA A 31 -10.10 5.76 12.10
N PHE A 32 -9.61 4.56 12.39
CA PHE A 32 -10.20 3.31 11.92
C PHE A 32 -11.44 2.97 12.74
N ASN A 33 -12.49 2.55 12.04
CA ASN A 33 -13.65 1.89 12.62
C ASN A 33 -13.99 0.65 11.78
N ALA A 34 -14.93 -0.18 12.25
CA ALA A 34 -15.34 -1.39 11.54
C ALA A 34 -15.88 -1.12 10.12
N GLN A 35 -16.45 0.06 9.86
CA GLN A 35 -16.91 0.44 8.53
C GLN A 35 -15.73 0.66 7.57
N MET A 36 -14.76 1.48 7.95
CA MET A 36 -13.58 1.74 7.13
C MET A 36 -12.80 0.47 6.81
N ILE A 37 -12.68 -0.45 7.77
CA ILE A 37 -12.01 -1.74 7.53
C ILE A 37 -12.74 -2.52 6.42
N ARG A 38 -14.06 -2.66 6.51
CA ARG A 38 -14.88 -3.35 5.50
C ARG A 38 -14.83 -2.66 4.14
N GLU A 39 -14.94 -1.33 4.12
CA GLU A 39 -14.86 -0.55 2.89
C GLU A 39 -13.48 -0.68 2.21
N LEU A 40 -12.40 -0.74 3.00
CA LEU A 40 -11.05 -0.94 2.46
C LEU A 40 -10.91 -2.33 1.82
N ILE A 41 -11.47 -3.38 2.44
CA ILE A 41 -11.50 -4.74 1.85
C ILE A 41 -12.21 -4.71 0.49
N ILE A 42 -13.41 -4.12 0.44
CA ILE A 42 -14.19 -3.99 -0.81
C ILE A 42 -13.45 -3.16 -1.85
N ALA A 43 -12.80 -2.07 -1.45
CA ALA A 43 -12.02 -1.22 -2.36
C ALA A 43 -10.84 -1.99 -2.97
N LEU A 44 -10.12 -2.79 -2.17
CA LEU A 44 -9.02 -3.62 -2.65
C LEU A 44 -9.49 -4.70 -3.63
N GLU A 45 -10.65 -5.31 -3.39
CA GLU A 45 -11.26 -6.25 -4.34
C GLU A 45 -11.61 -5.58 -5.66
N ARG A 46 -12.21 -4.38 -5.63
CA ARG A 46 -12.53 -3.59 -6.83
C ARG A 46 -11.26 -3.25 -7.63
N VAL A 47 -10.23 -2.76 -6.93
CA VAL A 47 -8.93 -2.44 -7.52
C VAL A 47 -8.28 -3.67 -8.15
N GLN A 48 -8.33 -4.82 -7.48
CA GLN A 48 -7.77 -6.07 -8.00
C GLN A 48 -8.57 -6.63 -9.20
N GLY A 49 -9.89 -6.43 -9.23
CA GLY A 49 -10.77 -6.90 -10.29
C GLY A 49 -10.70 -6.08 -11.58
N ASP A 50 -10.22 -4.84 -11.51
CA ASP A 50 -10.09 -3.97 -12.69
C ASP A 50 -8.77 -4.21 -13.44
N ALA A 51 -8.88 -4.86 -14.61
CA ALA A 51 -7.74 -5.17 -15.46
C ALA A 51 -6.99 -3.92 -15.97
N SER A 52 -7.63 -2.75 -15.99
CA SER A 52 -7.04 -1.48 -16.43
C SER A 52 -6.10 -0.86 -15.38
N VAL A 53 -6.20 -1.28 -14.12
CA VAL A 53 -5.37 -0.76 -13.02
C VAL A 53 -4.02 -1.46 -13.00
N ARG A 54 -2.97 -0.66 -13.06
CA ARG A 54 -1.56 -1.08 -13.12
C ARG A 54 -0.94 -1.10 -11.74
N PHE A 55 -1.32 -0.18 -10.85
CA PHE A 55 -0.86 -0.06 -9.48
C PHE A 55 -1.87 0.75 -8.64
N LEU A 56 -1.75 0.63 -7.32
CA LEU A 56 -2.55 1.33 -6.31
C LEU A 56 -1.71 2.40 -5.61
N VAL A 57 -2.27 3.58 -5.41
CA VAL A 57 -1.72 4.60 -4.51
C VAL A 57 -2.68 4.78 -3.33
N LEU A 58 -2.20 4.51 -2.12
CA LEU A 58 -2.95 4.65 -0.88
C LEU A 58 -2.56 5.96 -0.19
N ARG A 59 -3.54 6.84 0.04
CA ARG A 59 -3.37 8.17 0.61
C ARG A 59 -4.46 8.46 1.63
N ALA A 60 -4.45 9.66 2.20
CA ALA A 60 -5.48 10.12 3.11
C ALA A 60 -5.84 11.59 2.84
N ARG A 61 -7.11 11.95 2.98
CA ARG A 61 -7.57 13.35 2.97
C ARG A 61 -7.31 14.00 4.32
N GLY A 62 -7.08 15.31 4.31
CA GLY A 62 -6.87 16.11 5.52
C GLY A 62 -5.45 16.03 6.08
N LYS A 63 -5.32 16.46 7.34
CA LYS A 63 -4.02 16.75 7.99
C LYS A 63 -3.19 15.50 8.30
N HIS A 64 -3.83 14.37 8.58
CA HIS A 64 -3.17 13.18 9.08
C HIS A 64 -3.52 11.98 8.22
N PHE A 65 -2.57 11.07 8.03
CA PHE A 65 -2.80 9.79 7.38
C PHE A 65 -3.85 8.98 8.14
N SER A 66 -3.60 8.68 9.42
CA SER A 66 -4.60 8.14 10.34
C SER A 66 -4.15 8.22 11.79
N ALA A 67 -5.02 8.68 12.68
CA ALA A 67 -4.76 8.79 14.12
C ALA A 67 -4.87 7.46 14.90
N GLY A 68 -5.07 6.32 14.23
CA GLY A 68 -5.23 5.01 14.86
C GLY A 68 -6.70 4.62 15.03
N ALA A 69 -7.05 3.93 16.11
CA ALA A 69 -8.42 3.46 16.34
C ALA A 69 -9.38 4.62 16.71
N ASP A 70 -10.59 4.59 16.17
CA ASP A 70 -11.66 5.54 16.52
C ASP A 70 -12.08 5.37 17.99
N LEU A 71 -12.32 6.49 18.67
CA LEU A 71 -12.68 6.48 20.10
C LEU A 71 -13.98 5.72 20.38
N ALA A 72 -14.99 5.86 19.51
CA ALA A 72 -16.26 5.17 19.68
C ALA A 72 -16.07 3.66 19.51
N TRP A 73 -15.26 3.26 18.52
CA TRP A 73 -14.93 1.86 18.31
C TRP A 73 -14.14 1.27 19.50
N MET A 74 -13.17 2.01 20.06
CA MET A 74 -12.48 1.59 21.29
C MET A 74 -13.41 1.42 22.49
N GLN A 75 -14.42 2.30 22.64
CA GLN A 75 -15.42 2.20 23.70
C GLN A 75 -16.32 0.96 23.53
N GLU A 76 -16.70 0.64 22.29
CA GLU A 76 -17.43 -0.58 21.97
C GLU A 76 -16.59 -1.81 22.30
N SER A 77 -15.35 -1.88 21.79
CA SER A 77 -14.43 -3.01 22.00
C SER A 77 -14.14 -3.32 23.47
N ALA A 78 -14.12 -2.29 24.34
CA ALA A 78 -13.90 -2.47 25.78
C ALA A 78 -14.97 -3.31 26.48
N ASN A 79 -16.17 -3.41 25.90
CA ASN A 79 -17.31 -4.17 26.44
C ASN A 79 -17.56 -5.50 25.70
N LEU A 80 -16.81 -5.77 24.63
CA LEU A 80 -16.96 -6.99 23.84
C LEU A 80 -16.36 -8.20 24.56
N ASP A 81 -16.96 -9.38 24.36
CA ASP A 81 -16.35 -10.63 24.79
C ASP A 81 -15.15 -11.02 23.90
N TYR A 82 -14.48 -12.11 24.26
CA TYR A 82 -13.33 -12.61 23.50
C TYR A 82 -13.67 -12.95 22.04
N ASN A 83 -14.81 -13.60 21.80
CA ASN A 83 -15.15 -14.09 20.47
C ASN A 83 -15.55 -12.95 19.53
N THR A 84 -16.24 -11.93 20.03
CA THR A 84 -16.56 -10.74 19.24
C THR A 84 -15.29 -9.94 18.93
N ASN A 85 -14.40 -9.74 19.91
CA ASN A 85 -13.09 -9.12 19.67
C ASN A 85 -12.24 -9.89 18.65
N LEU A 86 -12.29 -11.23 18.68
CA LEU A 86 -11.62 -12.07 17.69
C LEU A 86 -12.21 -11.88 16.29
N GLY A 87 -13.52 -11.61 16.18
CA GLY A 87 -14.17 -11.23 14.92
C GLY A 87 -13.60 -9.94 14.35
N ASP A 88 -13.55 -8.88 15.15
CA ASP A 88 -12.97 -7.58 14.76
C ASP A 88 -11.50 -7.72 14.34
N ALA A 89 -10.72 -8.52 15.08
CA ALA A 89 -9.32 -8.81 14.74
C ALA A 89 -9.17 -9.58 13.42
N ARG A 90 -10.12 -10.46 13.08
CA ARG A 90 -10.12 -11.20 11.80
C ARG A 90 -10.40 -10.30 10.62
N GLU A 91 -11.33 -9.35 10.74
CA GLU A 91 -11.60 -8.36 9.69
C GLU A 91 -10.39 -7.47 9.43
N LEU A 92 -9.75 -6.96 10.50
CA LEU A 92 -8.50 -6.20 10.35
C LEU A 92 -7.39 -7.08 9.74
N GLY A 93 -7.31 -8.35 10.13
CA GLY A 93 -6.36 -9.31 9.55
C GLY A 93 -6.59 -9.49 8.06
N GLU A 94 -7.83 -9.72 7.65
CA GLU A 94 -8.25 -9.89 6.25
C GLU A 94 -7.83 -8.67 5.41
N LEU A 95 -8.09 -7.45 5.90
CA LEU A 95 -7.62 -6.22 5.28
C LEU A 95 -6.10 -6.21 5.06
N MET A 96 -5.32 -6.49 6.11
CA MET A 96 -3.86 -6.47 6.02
C MET A 96 -3.33 -7.53 5.05
N TYR A 97 -3.89 -8.75 5.09
CA TYR A 97 -3.51 -9.82 4.17
C TYR A 97 -3.88 -9.50 2.72
N ASN A 98 -5.05 -8.91 2.47
CA ASN A 98 -5.49 -8.54 1.13
C ASN A 98 -4.63 -7.44 0.53
N LEU A 99 -4.23 -6.44 1.33
CA LEU A 99 -3.30 -5.41 0.87
C LEU A 99 -1.91 -5.97 0.60
N ALA A 100 -1.34 -6.75 1.53
CA ALA A 100 -0.01 -7.33 1.39
C ALA A 100 0.08 -8.35 0.23
N LYS A 101 -1.03 -9.05 -0.08
CA LYS A 101 -1.09 -10.03 -1.19
C LYS A 101 -1.65 -9.44 -2.49
N LEU A 102 -1.99 -8.15 -2.52
CA LEU A 102 -2.50 -7.50 -3.71
C LEU A 102 -1.58 -7.77 -4.91
N LYS A 103 -2.12 -8.27 -6.03
CA LYS A 103 -1.29 -8.62 -7.20
C LYS A 103 -0.68 -7.39 -7.89
N LEU A 104 -1.26 -6.23 -7.64
CA LEU A 104 -0.81 -4.94 -8.16
C LEU A 104 0.23 -4.34 -7.20
N PRO A 105 1.26 -3.65 -7.73
CA PRO A 105 2.12 -2.79 -6.92
C PRO A 105 1.29 -1.77 -6.13
N SER A 106 1.69 -1.48 -4.89
CA SER A 106 1.04 -0.49 -4.03
C SER A 106 2.05 0.50 -3.45
N LEU A 107 1.66 1.78 -3.44
CA LEU A 107 2.43 2.89 -2.88
C LEU A 107 1.61 3.60 -1.81
N ALA A 108 2.09 3.60 -0.56
CA ALA A 108 1.53 4.45 0.50
C ALA A 108 2.16 5.86 0.46
N VAL A 109 1.35 6.89 0.66
CA VAL A 109 1.81 8.28 0.80
C VAL A 109 1.33 8.83 2.14
N VAL A 110 2.28 9.14 3.02
CA VAL A 110 1.99 9.43 4.44
C VAL A 110 2.28 10.88 4.78
N GLN A 111 1.25 11.63 5.18
CA GLN A 111 1.37 12.95 5.78
C GLN A 111 0.89 12.96 7.24
N GLY A 112 1.42 13.89 8.04
CA GLY A 112 0.95 14.09 9.41
C GLY A 112 1.06 12.82 10.26
N ALA A 113 0.02 12.46 11.02
CA ALA A 113 0.09 11.36 11.98
C ALA A 113 -0.35 10.04 11.34
N ALA A 114 0.39 8.97 11.63
CA ALA A 114 0.05 7.59 11.31
C ALA A 114 0.27 6.74 12.57
N TYR A 115 -0.80 6.30 13.24
CA TYR A 115 -0.71 5.54 14.50
C TYR A 115 -1.39 4.17 14.41
N GLY A 116 -0.85 3.19 15.16
CA GLY A 116 -1.41 1.85 15.31
C GLY A 116 -1.69 1.16 13.97
N GLY A 117 -2.95 0.82 13.69
CA GLY A 117 -3.39 0.16 12.45
C GLY A 117 -2.91 0.86 11.16
N ALA A 118 -2.69 2.17 11.19
CA ALA A 118 -2.11 2.93 10.09
C ALA A 118 -0.71 2.43 9.69
N LEU A 119 0.13 2.08 10.67
CA LEU A 119 1.45 1.50 10.42
C LEU A 119 1.32 0.12 9.75
N GLY A 120 0.27 -0.63 10.09
CA GLY A 120 -0.06 -1.88 9.38
C GLY A 120 -0.32 -1.64 7.90
N LEU A 121 -1.19 -0.68 7.55
CA LEU A 121 -1.47 -0.36 6.14
C LEU A 121 -0.19 0.04 5.39
N ILE A 122 0.62 0.92 5.99
CA ILE A 122 1.87 1.39 5.40
C ILE A 122 2.83 0.21 5.16
N SER A 123 3.00 -0.66 6.16
CA SER A 123 3.88 -1.83 6.06
C SER A 123 3.35 -2.93 5.13
N CYS A 124 2.05 -2.94 4.79
CA CYS A 124 1.49 -3.85 3.80
C CYS A 124 1.68 -3.36 2.35
N CYS A 125 1.98 -2.08 2.14
CA CYS A 125 2.29 -1.56 0.81
C CYS A 125 3.69 -2.00 0.36
N ASP A 126 3.89 -2.19 -0.95
CA ASP A 126 5.21 -2.55 -1.48
C ASP A 126 6.22 -1.42 -1.29
N MET A 127 5.72 -0.19 -1.37
CA MET A 127 6.49 1.04 -1.25
C MET A 127 5.73 2.02 -0.36
N ALA A 128 6.46 2.86 0.36
CA ALA A 128 5.89 3.96 1.11
C ALA A 128 6.79 5.18 1.03
N ILE A 129 6.18 6.35 0.88
CA ILE A 129 6.85 7.65 0.98
C ILE A 129 6.07 8.55 1.93
N GLY A 130 6.70 9.61 2.44
CA GLY A 130 6.00 10.51 3.35
C GLY A 130 6.67 11.86 3.56
N ALA A 131 6.01 12.69 4.36
CA ALA A 131 6.57 13.97 4.78
C ALA A 131 7.65 13.76 5.86
N ASP A 132 8.70 14.57 5.84
CA ASP A 132 9.77 14.57 6.85
C ASP A 132 9.22 14.76 8.27
N ASP A 133 8.17 15.58 8.40
CA ASP A 133 7.51 15.91 9.66
C ASP A 133 6.35 14.95 10.02
N ALA A 134 6.09 13.92 9.20
CA ALA A 134 5.11 12.89 9.53
C ALA A 134 5.48 12.19 10.86
N GLN A 135 4.49 11.76 11.62
CA GLN A 135 4.64 11.22 12.98
C GLN A 135 4.09 9.81 13.05
N PHE A 136 4.92 8.87 13.48
CA PHE A 136 4.61 7.45 13.54
C PHE A 136 4.65 6.93 14.99
N CYS A 137 3.75 6.02 15.33
CA CYS A 137 3.70 5.44 16.67
C CYS A 137 2.93 4.11 16.71
N LEU A 138 3.53 3.09 17.32
CA LEU A 138 2.82 1.92 17.84
C LEU A 138 2.45 2.22 19.29
N SER A 139 1.23 2.70 19.52
CA SER A 139 0.81 3.29 20.80
C SER A 139 0.07 2.32 21.72
N GLU A 140 -0.22 1.11 21.25
CA GLU A 140 -1.12 0.13 21.87
C GLU A 140 -0.74 -0.22 23.31
N VAL A 141 0.56 -0.33 23.60
CA VAL A 141 1.03 -0.68 24.96
C VAL A 141 0.70 0.39 26.00
N LYS A 142 0.45 1.65 25.60
CA LYS A 142 0.01 2.71 26.52
C LYS A 142 -1.39 2.49 27.06
N ILE A 143 -2.20 1.66 26.40
CA ILE A 143 -3.58 1.35 26.77
C ILE A 143 -3.78 -0.14 27.09
N GLY A 144 -2.70 -0.87 27.37
CA GLY A 144 -2.76 -2.28 27.76
C GLY A 144 -3.01 -3.26 26.60
N LEU A 145 -2.79 -2.83 25.35
CA LEU A 145 -2.95 -3.65 24.15
C LEU A 145 -1.61 -3.92 23.47
N ALA A 146 -1.63 -4.79 22.45
CA ALA A 146 -0.48 -5.06 21.59
C ALA A 146 -0.85 -4.79 20.12
N PRO A 147 0.10 -4.37 19.26
CA PRO A 147 -0.12 -4.21 17.82
C PRO A 147 -0.17 -5.57 17.09
N ALA A 148 -0.98 -6.52 17.61
CA ALA A 148 -0.88 -7.95 17.29
C ALA A 148 -1.11 -8.25 15.80
N VAL A 149 -2.22 -7.76 15.23
CA VAL A 149 -2.62 -8.05 13.84
C VAL A 149 -1.63 -7.49 12.82
N ILE A 150 -1.04 -6.33 13.10
CA ILE A 150 -0.14 -5.64 12.17
C ILE A 150 1.33 -6.06 12.33
N SER A 151 1.69 -6.70 13.45
CA SER A 151 3.07 -7.03 13.80
C SER A 151 3.86 -7.80 12.73
N PRO A 152 3.29 -8.81 12.03
CA PRO A 152 4.03 -9.52 10.98
C PRO A 152 4.52 -8.60 9.87
N PHE A 153 3.66 -7.67 9.41
CA PHE A 153 3.95 -6.75 8.32
C PHE A 153 4.94 -5.67 8.76
N VAL A 154 4.77 -5.13 9.98
CA VAL A 154 5.71 -4.15 10.54
C VAL A 154 7.10 -4.76 10.69
N ILE A 155 7.22 -5.99 11.19
CA ILE A 155 8.50 -6.69 11.29
C ILE A 155 9.14 -6.89 9.91
N GLN A 156 8.35 -7.21 8.88
CA GLN A 156 8.85 -7.33 7.51
C GLN A 156 9.38 -6.00 6.96
N ALA A 157 8.71 -4.88 7.28
CA ALA A 157 9.09 -3.56 6.79
C ALA A 157 10.35 -2.99 7.47
N ILE A 158 10.43 -3.03 8.80
CA ILE A 158 11.49 -2.34 9.57
C ILE A 158 12.42 -3.28 10.34
N GLY A 159 12.22 -4.59 10.23
CA GLY A 159 12.97 -5.58 10.99
C GLY A 159 12.57 -5.67 12.46
N GLU A 160 12.85 -6.81 13.07
CA GLU A 160 12.40 -7.15 14.42
C GLU A 160 12.89 -6.16 15.49
N ARG A 161 14.15 -5.71 15.39
CA ARG A 161 14.75 -4.85 16.42
C ARG A 161 14.09 -3.47 16.48
N HIS A 162 13.79 -2.87 15.33
CA HIS A 162 13.07 -1.60 15.30
C HIS A 162 11.61 -1.78 15.70
N ALA A 163 10.94 -2.81 15.19
CA ALA A 163 9.56 -3.13 15.56
C ALA A 163 9.41 -3.30 17.08
N ARG A 164 10.29 -4.09 17.71
CA ARG A 164 10.32 -4.31 19.16
C ARG A 164 10.52 -3.01 19.93
N ARG A 165 11.47 -2.17 19.51
CA ARG A 165 11.73 -0.88 20.17
C ARG A 165 10.48 -0.02 20.18
N TYR A 166 9.88 0.22 19.01
CA TYR A 166 8.74 1.14 18.92
C TYR A 166 7.46 0.55 19.50
N ALA A 167 7.24 -0.76 19.40
CA ALA A 167 6.09 -1.42 20.01
C ALA A 167 6.15 -1.42 21.55
N LEU A 168 7.32 -1.62 22.15
CA LEU A 168 7.47 -1.70 23.61
C LEU A 168 7.57 -0.32 24.28
N THR A 169 8.18 0.66 23.62
CA THR A 169 8.35 2.00 24.18
C THR A 169 7.17 2.92 23.88
N ALA A 170 6.43 2.64 22.80
CA ALA A 170 5.43 3.55 22.24
C ALA A 170 5.96 5.00 22.06
N GLU A 171 7.26 5.15 21.82
CA GLU A 171 7.84 6.43 21.45
C GLU A 171 7.39 6.83 20.03
N ARG A 172 7.35 8.14 19.78
CA ARG A 172 7.08 8.67 18.44
C ARG A 172 8.39 8.80 17.67
N PHE A 173 8.32 8.61 16.37
CA PHE A 173 9.42 8.90 15.45
C PHE A 173 8.89 9.64 14.22
N ASP A 174 9.75 10.41 13.57
CA ASP A 174 9.40 11.27 12.44
C ASP A 174 9.62 10.58 11.08
N GLY A 175 9.30 11.28 9.99
CA GLY A 175 9.44 10.77 8.62
C GLY A 175 10.89 10.51 8.22
N LEU A 176 11.82 11.35 8.67
CA LEU A 176 13.25 11.13 8.46
C LEU A 176 13.70 9.81 9.10
N ARG A 177 13.31 9.58 10.35
CA ARG A 177 13.62 8.34 11.05
C ARG A 177 12.89 7.15 10.43
N ALA A 178 11.66 7.33 9.96
CA ALA A 178 10.89 6.30 9.26
C ALA A 178 11.60 5.85 7.97
N ARG A 179 12.23 6.79 7.24
CA ARG A 179 13.10 6.46 6.10
C ARG A 179 14.34 5.67 6.52
N GLU A 180 15.05 6.13 7.55
CA GLU A 180 16.28 5.48 8.03
C GLU A 180 16.08 4.02 8.43
N ILE A 181 14.91 3.67 8.97
CA ILE A 181 14.60 2.30 9.42
C ILE A 181 13.88 1.46 8.36
N GLY A 182 13.63 2.00 7.16
CA GLY A 182 13.00 1.29 6.05
C GLY A 182 11.46 1.27 6.06
N LEU A 183 10.79 2.00 6.95
CA LEU A 183 9.33 2.11 6.91
C LEU A 183 8.88 2.93 5.69
N LEU A 184 9.63 3.99 5.39
CA LEU A 184 9.50 4.76 4.16
C LEU A 184 10.71 4.48 3.28
N ALA A 185 10.50 4.35 1.97
CA ALA A 185 11.59 4.34 1.01
C ALA A 185 12.23 5.73 0.91
N GLU A 186 11.39 6.78 0.91
CA GLU A 186 11.82 8.18 0.86
C GLU A 186 10.94 9.07 1.74
N SER A 187 11.55 10.14 2.25
CA SER A 187 10.84 11.22 2.93
C SER A 187 11.20 12.56 2.29
N TYR A 188 10.26 13.49 2.29
CA TYR A 188 10.42 14.80 1.66
C TYR A 188 9.86 15.91 2.54
N PRO A 189 10.32 17.16 2.38
CA PRO A 189 9.64 18.30 3.00
C PRO A 189 8.15 18.29 2.62
N ALA A 190 7.26 18.58 3.58
CA ALA A 190 5.82 18.51 3.38
C ALA A 190 5.32 19.33 2.17
N SER A 191 5.98 20.46 1.88
CA SER A 191 5.70 21.32 0.72
C SER A 191 6.03 20.69 -0.64
N GLU A 192 6.91 19.68 -0.66
CA GLU A 192 7.34 19.00 -1.89
C GLU A 192 6.63 17.67 -2.10
N LEU A 193 5.96 17.13 -1.08
CA LEU A 193 5.42 15.77 -1.10
C LEU A 193 4.52 15.50 -2.31
N GLU A 194 3.60 16.41 -2.66
CA GLU A 194 2.73 16.24 -3.84
C GLU A 194 3.50 16.14 -5.15
N GLN A 195 4.53 16.98 -5.33
CA GLN A 195 5.37 16.93 -6.52
C GLN A 195 6.09 15.58 -6.61
N GLN A 196 6.57 15.05 -5.48
CA GLN A 196 7.27 13.78 -5.44
C GLN A 196 6.32 12.61 -5.69
N VAL A 197 5.09 12.65 -5.16
CA VAL A 197 4.04 11.67 -5.49
C VAL A 197 3.82 11.60 -7.00
N GLN A 198 3.73 12.74 -7.67
CA GLN A 198 3.58 12.74 -9.14
C GLN A 198 4.78 12.10 -9.84
N ARG A 199 6.01 12.36 -9.37
CA ARG A 199 7.22 11.71 -9.92
C ARG A 199 7.22 10.19 -9.73
N TRP A 200 6.77 9.70 -8.57
CA TRP A 200 6.62 8.26 -8.33
C TRP A 200 5.57 7.63 -9.26
N ILE A 201 4.42 8.30 -9.43
CA ILE A 201 3.37 7.88 -10.36
C ILE A 201 3.90 7.84 -11.79
N ASP A 202 4.54 8.91 -12.25
CA ASP A 202 5.10 9.02 -13.60
C ASP A 202 6.13 7.90 -13.85
N ASN A 203 7.00 7.63 -12.88
CA ASN A 203 7.96 6.55 -12.98
C ASN A 203 7.30 5.16 -13.06
N LEU A 204 6.23 4.90 -12.29
CA LEU A 204 5.48 3.65 -12.38
C LEU A 204 4.75 3.50 -13.73
N LEU A 205 4.25 4.60 -14.29
CA LEU A 205 3.59 4.63 -15.60
C LEU A 205 4.53 4.32 -16.77
N LEU A 206 5.85 4.40 -16.58
CA LEU A 206 6.83 3.97 -17.59
C LEU A 206 6.93 2.44 -17.73
N ASN A 207 6.38 1.64 -16.81
CA ASN A 207 6.67 0.21 -16.72
C ASN A 207 5.54 -0.67 -17.26
N SER A 208 5.89 -1.81 -17.86
CA SER A 208 4.89 -2.79 -18.33
C SER A 208 4.01 -3.26 -17.15
N PRO A 209 2.66 -3.14 -17.24
CA PRO A 209 1.75 -3.61 -16.19
C PRO A 209 1.95 -5.08 -15.84
N GLN A 210 2.10 -5.94 -16.84
CA GLN A 210 2.32 -7.37 -16.62
C GLN A 210 3.68 -7.64 -15.98
N ALA A 211 4.73 -6.95 -16.41
CA ALA A 211 6.06 -7.10 -15.83
C ALA A 211 6.08 -6.68 -14.36
N MET A 212 5.44 -5.56 -14.00
CA MET A 212 5.35 -5.13 -12.60
C MET A 212 4.67 -6.18 -11.70
N ARG A 213 3.54 -6.73 -12.14
CA ARG A 213 2.81 -7.78 -11.39
C ARG A 213 3.67 -9.04 -11.21
N VAL A 214 4.29 -9.52 -12.29
CA VAL A 214 5.16 -10.72 -12.24
C VAL A 214 6.40 -10.47 -11.40
N SER A 215 7.01 -9.28 -11.47
CA SER A 215 8.14 -8.89 -10.63
C SER A 215 7.77 -8.86 -9.15
N LYS A 216 6.61 -8.31 -8.79
CA LYS A 216 6.12 -8.33 -7.41
C LYS A 216 5.95 -9.76 -6.89
N ASP A 217 5.25 -10.62 -7.65
CA ASP A 217 5.06 -12.03 -7.29
C ASP A 217 6.41 -12.78 -7.17
N LEU A 218 7.34 -12.53 -8.10
CA LEU A 218 8.68 -13.11 -8.08
C LEU A 218 9.47 -12.69 -6.84
N LEU A 219 9.48 -11.40 -6.51
CA LEU A 219 10.21 -10.89 -5.35
C LEU A 219 9.62 -11.40 -4.03
N ARG A 220 8.31 -11.63 -3.97
CA ARG A 220 7.67 -12.29 -2.82
C ARG A 220 8.13 -13.74 -2.65
N GLU A 221 8.23 -14.49 -3.75
CA GLU A 221 8.73 -15.88 -3.72
C GLU A 221 10.21 -15.95 -3.36
N VAL A 222 11.02 -15.00 -3.86
CA VAL A 222 12.44 -14.89 -3.52
C VAL A 222 12.61 -14.51 -2.05
N GLY A 223 11.88 -13.53 -1.55
CA GLY A 223 11.88 -13.10 -0.14
C GLY A 223 13.28 -12.98 0.46
N HIS A 224 13.44 -13.47 1.70
CA HIS A 224 14.76 -13.72 2.33
C HIS A 224 15.27 -15.15 2.06
N GLY A 225 14.72 -15.83 1.05
CA GLY A 225 14.83 -17.27 0.86
C GLY A 225 16.25 -17.76 0.62
N GLU A 226 16.52 -18.99 1.07
CA GLU A 226 17.73 -19.71 0.70
C GLU A 226 17.76 -19.98 -0.80
N LEU A 227 18.95 -19.90 -1.41
CA LEU A 227 19.15 -20.12 -2.84
C LEU A 227 19.04 -21.62 -3.19
N THR A 228 17.81 -22.13 -3.21
CA THR A 228 17.51 -23.54 -3.49
C THR A 228 17.38 -23.82 -4.99
N PRO A 229 17.59 -25.08 -5.44
CA PRO A 229 17.30 -25.48 -6.82
C PRO A 229 15.84 -25.24 -7.24
N ALA A 230 14.88 -25.28 -6.30
CA ALA A 230 13.48 -24.99 -6.57
C ALA A 230 13.26 -23.51 -6.86
N LEU A 231 13.82 -22.62 -6.03
CA LEU A 231 13.76 -21.18 -6.25
C LEU A 231 14.44 -20.79 -7.57
N ARG A 232 15.60 -21.37 -7.87
CA ARG A 232 16.28 -21.19 -9.16
C ARG A 232 15.36 -21.53 -10.35
N ARG A 233 14.72 -22.71 -10.32
CA ARG A 233 13.78 -23.11 -11.38
C ARG A 233 12.58 -22.18 -11.48
N TYR A 234 12.05 -21.71 -10.34
CA TYR A 234 10.96 -20.73 -10.33
C TYR A 234 11.36 -19.45 -11.08
N CYS A 235 12.52 -18.87 -10.76
CA CYS A 235 13.04 -17.67 -11.42
C CYS A 235 13.27 -17.88 -12.92
N GLU A 236 13.88 -19.00 -13.32
CA GLU A 236 14.10 -19.37 -14.73
C GLU A 236 12.79 -19.46 -15.51
N ASN A 237 11.76 -20.10 -14.93
CA ASN A 237 10.43 -20.20 -15.53
C ASN A 237 9.72 -18.84 -15.60
N ALA A 238 9.84 -18.00 -14.57
CA ALA A 238 9.23 -16.68 -14.54
C ALA A 238 9.74 -15.79 -15.69
N ILE A 239 11.06 -15.73 -15.89
CA ILE A 239 11.65 -14.93 -16.99
C ILE A 239 11.35 -15.52 -18.36
N ALA A 240 11.37 -16.85 -18.51
CA ALA A 240 11.00 -17.50 -19.78
C ALA A 240 9.55 -17.19 -20.16
N ARG A 241 8.62 -17.29 -19.22
CA ARG A 241 7.19 -17.03 -19.42
C ARG A 241 6.90 -15.57 -19.80
N ILE A 242 7.49 -14.60 -19.09
CA ILE A 242 7.21 -13.18 -19.39
C ILE A 242 7.85 -12.74 -20.72
N ARG A 243 9.02 -13.28 -21.11
CA ARG A 243 9.66 -12.92 -22.37
C ARG A 243 8.84 -13.28 -23.61
N VAL A 244 8.07 -14.38 -23.56
CA VAL A 244 7.22 -14.81 -24.67
C VAL A 244 5.80 -14.21 -24.60
N SER A 245 5.49 -13.40 -23.58
CA SER A 245 4.18 -12.75 -23.46
C SER A 245 4.03 -11.60 -24.47
N PRO A 246 2.79 -11.15 -24.73
CA PRO A 246 2.55 -9.98 -25.59
C PRO A 246 3.31 -8.73 -25.14
N GLU A 247 3.24 -8.35 -23.85
CA GLU A 247 3.97 -7.19 -23.32
C GLU A 247 5.49 -7.41 -23.33
N GLY A 248 5.97 -8.62 -23.06
CA GLY A 248 7.40 -8.94 -23.13
C GLY A 248 7.97 -8.79 -24.54
N GLN A 249 7.26 -9.31 -25.54
CA GLN A 249 7.64 -9.18 -26.95
C GLN A 249 7.59 -7.73 -27.43
N GLU A 250 6.55 -6.99 -27.04
CA GLU A 250 6.41 -5.56 -27.35
C GLU A 250 7.57 -4.75 -26.77
N GLY A 251 7.90 -4.94 -25.49
CA GLY A 251 9.02 -4.25 -24.84
C GLY A 251 10.36 -4.50 -25.50
N LEU A 252 10.66 -5.77 -25.81
CA LEU A 252 11.90 -6.14 -26.48
C LEU A 252 12.00 -5.50 -27.88
N ARG A 253 10.90 -5.51 -28.64
CA ARG A 253 10.87 -4.88 -29.98
C ARG A 253 11.01 -3.37 -29.89
N ALA A 254 10.26 -2.72 -29.01
CA ALA A 254 10.31 -1.28 -28.81
C ALA A 254 11.73 -0.81 -28.47
N PHE A 255 12.39 -1.51 -27.54
CA PHE A 255 13.76 -1.24 -27.15
C PHE A 255 14.75 -1.39 -28.33
N LEU A 256 14.68 -2.50 -29.07
CA LEU A 256 15.55 -2.74 -30.22
C LEU A 256 15.32 -1.73 -31.37
N GLN A 257 14.07 -1.26 -31.52
CA GLN A 257 13.67 -0.30 -32.54
C GLN A 257 13.83 1.16 -32.10
N LYS A 258 14.27 1.43 -30.86
CA LYS A 258 14.41 2.77 -30.28
C LYS A 258 13.10 3.59 -30.35
N ARG A 259 11.98 2.94 -30.06
CA ARG A 259 10.67 3.59 -29.91
C ARG A 259 10.11 3.35 -28.52
N GLU A 260 9.11 4.12 -28.13
CA GLU A 260 8.37 3.84 -26.90
C GLU A 260 7.51 2.57 -27.06
N PRO A 261 7.38 1.75 -25.99
CA PRO A 261 6.45 0.62 -25.97
C PRO A 261 4.99 1.08 -25.83
N ALA A 262 4.06 0.27 -26.33
CA ALA A 262 2.63 0.61 -26.39
C ALA A 262 1.98 1.00 -25.04
N TRP A 263 2.49 0.54 -23.90
CA TRP A 263 1.96 0.91 -22.57
C TRP A 263 2.37 2.31 -22.09
N ARG A 264 3.21 3.02 -22.85
CA ARG A 264 3.57 4.42 -22.64
C ARG A 264 2.89 5.37 -23.64
N ASP A 265 2.16 4.85 -24.63
CA ASP A 265 1.48 5.69 -25.61
C ASP A 265 0.22 6.32 -24.98
N ASP A 266 0.30 7.62 -24.68
CA ASP A 266 -0.85 8.44 -24.27
C ASP A 266 -1.88 8.62 -25.42
N ASN A 267 -1.52 8.28 -26.65
CA ASN A 267 -2.37 8.48 -27.83
C ASN A 267 -3.52 7.48 -27.96
N ASN A 268 -3.55 6.38 -27.19
CA ASN A 268 -4.57 5.34 -27.36
C ASN A 268 -5.86 5.56 -26.55
N LYS A 269 -6.07 6.76 -25.98
CA LYS A 269 -7.28 7.11 -25.21
C LYS A 269 -8.08 8.31 -25.74
N ASN A 270 -7.59 9.01 -26.76
CA ASN A 270 -8.27 10.15 -27.40
C ASN A 270 -8.60 9.92 -28.89
N GLY A 271 -8.77 8.67 -29.31
CA GLY A 271 -9.08 8.29 -30.70
C GLY A 271 -10.52 7.80 -30.90
N GLU A 272 -11.45 8.76 -30.98
CA GLU A 272 -12.73 8.73 -31.73
C GLU A 272 -13.82 7.71 -31.32
N SER A 273 -15.03 8.17 -31.04
CA SER A 273 -15.97 8.37 -32.16
C SER A 273 -16.59 9.76 -32.18
N ARG A 274 -16.27 10.48 -33.25
CA ARG A 274 -17.23 11.37 -33.95
C ARG A 274 -18.33 10.53 -34.57
#